data_AF-A0A963DP36-F1
#
_entry.id   AF-A0A963DP36-F1
#
_cell.length_a   1.000
_cell.length_b   1.000
_cell.length_c   1.000
_cell.angle_alpha   90.00
_cell.angle_beta   90.00
_cell.angle_gamma   90.00
#
_symmetry.space_group_name_H-M   'P 1'
#
loop_
_entity.id
_entity.type
_entity.pdbx_description
1 polymer ?
#
loop_
_entity_poly.entity_id
_entity_poly.type
_entity_poly.pdbx_seq_one_letter_code
_entity_poly.pdbx_strand_id
1 'polypeptide(L)'
;MGYLIETVYFLTAAIFIIGLKQMSHPTTARKGIVWAGYGMVLATLVSFVHPQITAHINAFNYVLTLIAIAIGGAIAWWGAKKVPMTAMPQMI
;
A
#
# COMPACT_ATOMS: atom_id res chain seq x y z
N MET A 1 14.78 -17.98 1.33
CA MET A 1 13.88 -16.83 1.63
C MET A 1 14.22 -15.54 0.90
N GLY A 2 15.45 -15.29 0.41
CA GLY A 2 15.76 -14.06 -0.35
C GLY A 2 14.91 -13.89 -1.63
N TYR A 3 14.84 -14.92 -2.45
CA TYR A 3 14.15 -14.83 -3.75
C TYR A 3 12.63 -14.65 -3.69
N LEU A 4 11.96 -15.11 -2.61
CA LEU A 4 10.50 -14.98 -2.50
C LEU A 4 10.09 -13.51 -2.39
N ILE A 5 10.76 -12.76 -1.50
CA ILE A 5 10.50 -11.35 -1.26
C ILE A 5 10.83 -10.54 -2.51
N GLU A 6 11.98 -10.82 -3.13
CA GLU A 6 12.41 -10.17 -4.37
C GLU A 6 11.42 -10.40 -5.51
N THR A 7 10.95 -11.64 -5.68
CA THR A 7 9.94 -11.99 -6.69
C THR A 7 8.63 -11.27 -6.43
N VAL A 8 8.18 -11.22 -5.17
CA VAL A 8 6.99 -10.49 -4.77
C VAL A 8 7.15 -8.99 -5.05
N TYR A 9 8.26 -8.37 -4.69
CA TYR A 9 8.50 -6.96 -4.98
C TYR A 9 8.57 -6.67 -6.49
N PHE A 10 9.14 -7.58 -7.26
CA PHE A 10 9.11 -7.50 -8.73
C PHE A 10 7.68 -7.56 -9.28
N LEU A 11 6.86 -8.49 -8.80
CA LEU A 11 5.45 -8.59 -9.18
C LEU A 11 4.65 -7.35 -8.75
N THR A 12 4.88 -6.85 -7.54
CA THR A 12 4.30 -5.59 -7.04
C THR A 12 4.65 -4.43 -7.97
N ALA A 13 5.91 -4.30 -8.38
CA ALA A 13 6.34 -3.25 -9.31
C ALA A 13 5.61 -3.36 -10.65
N ALA A 14 5.47 -4.57 -11.20
CA ALA A 14 4.70 -4.81 -12.42
C ALA A 14 3.21 -4.42 -12.24
N ILE A 15 2.59 -4.75 -11.10
CA ILE A 15 1.22 -4.35 -10.77
C ILE A 15 1.07 -2.83 -10.71
N PHE A 16 2.02 -2.12 -10.10
CA PHE A 16 1.99 -0.65 -10.05
C PHE A 16 2.11 -0.02 -11.44
N ILE A 17 2.98 -0.56 -12.31
CA ILE A 17 3.09 -0.11 -13.70
C ILE A 17 1.76 -0.29 -14.44
N ILE A 18 1.12 -1.45 -14.28
CA ILE A 18 -0.20 -1.75 -14.88
C ILE A 18 -1.28 -0.82 -14.31
N GLY A 19 -1.24 -0.53 -13.01
CA GLY A 19 -2.15 0.39 -12.34
C GLY A 19 -2.04 1.81 -12.89
N LEU A 20 -0.81 2.35 -12.95
CA LEU A 20 -0.52 3.67 -13.52
C LEU A 20 -0.94 3.78 -14.98
N LYS A 21 -0.58 2.78 -15.80
CA LYS A 21 -0.98 2.74 -17.22
C LYS A 21 -2.50 2.80 -17.39
N GLN A 22 -3.26 2.09 -16.55
CA GLN A 22 -4.72 2.12 -16.62
C GLN A 22 -5.31 3.43 -16.11
N MET A 23 -4.66 4.10 -15.15
CA MET A 23 -5.08 5.43 -14.66
C MET A 23 -4.93 6.52 -15.74
N SER A 24 -4.05 6.33 -16.72
CA SER A 24 -3.88 7.27 -17.85
C SER A 24 -4.97 7.18 -18.93
N HIS A 25 -5.91 6.24 -18.86
CA HIS A 25 -7.01 6.10 -19.82
C HIS A 25 -8.39 6.22 -19.13
N PRO A 26 -9.30 7.11 -19.61
CA PRO A 26 -10.59 7.37 -18.94
C PRO A 26 -11.45 6.13 -18.70
N THR A 27 -11.47 5.19 -19.65
CA THR A 27 -12.29 3.97 -19.59
C THR A 27 -11.75 2.94 -18.59
N THR A 28 -10.46 2.97 -18.25
CA THR A 28 -9.82 2.02 -17.33
C THR A 28 -9.38 2.64 -16.00
N ALA A 29 -9.55 3.96 -15.82
CA ALA A 29 -8.98 4.68 -14.68
C ALA A 29 -9.39 4.12 -13.32
N ARG A 30 -10.68 3.80 -13.14
CA ARG A 30 -11.19 3.17 -11.90
C ARG A 30 -10.55 1.80 -11.64
N LYS A 31 -10.27 1.01 -12.67
CA LYS A 31 -9.60 -0.29 -12.52
C LYS A 31 -8.13 -0.10 -12.16
N GLY A 32 -7.47 0.91 -12.73
CA GLY A 32 -6.06 1.20 -12.47
C GLY A 32 -5.75 1.45 -10.99
N ILE A 33 -6.56 2.27 -10.31
CA ILE A 33 -6.38 2.52 -8.87
C ILE A 33 -6.62 1.27 -8.02
N VAL A 34 -7.54 0.39 -8.43
CA VAL A 34 -7.78 -0.90 -7.74
C VAL A 34 -6.58 -1.84 -7.88
N TRP A 35 -5.97 -1.92 -9.07
CA TRP A 35 -4.73 -2.68 -9.27
C TRP A 35 -3.60 -2.18 -8.38
N ALA A 36 -3.39 -0.85 -8.31
CA ALA A 36 -2.41 -0.25 -7.41
C ALA A 36 -2.70 -0.59 -5.94
N GLY A 37 -3.97 -0.59 -5.53
CA GLY A 37 -4.40 -1.00 -4.19
C GLY A 37 -4.00 -2.44 -3.85
N TYR A 38 -4.22 -3.40 -4.76
CA TYR A 38 -3.78 -4.78 -4.56
C TYR A 38 -2.26 -4.89 -4.44
N GLY A 39 -1.51 -4.15 -5.25
CA GLY A 39 -0.05 -4.07 -5.16
C GLY A 39 0.42 -3.59 -3.78
N MET A 40 -0.21 -2.53 -3.24
CA MET A 40 0.15 -1.99 -1.93
C MET A 40 -0.14 -2.96 -0.78
N VAL A 41 -1.27 -3.66 -0.82
CA VAL A 41 -1.60 -4.69 0.20
C VAL A 41 -0.56 -5.83 0.15
N LEU A 42 -0.26 -6.33 -1.04
CA LEU A 42 0.68 -7.42 -1.25
C LEU A 42 2.10 -7.07 -0.77
N ALA A 43 2.58 -5.87 -1.11
CA ALA A 43 3.88 -5.36 -0.66
C ALA A 43 3.95 -5.24 0.87
N THR A 44 2.90 -4.68 1.48
CA THR A 44 2.84 -4.47 2.93
C THR A 44 2.88 -5.80 3.68
N LEU A 45 2.12 -6.80 3.22
CA LEU A 45 2.09 -8.12 3.86
C LEU A 45 3.45 -8.84 3.80
N VAL A 46 4.15 -8.76 2.66
CA VAL A 46 5.47 -9.40 2.53
C VAL A 46 6.55 -8.69 3.34
N SER A 47 6.43 -7.38 3.57
CA SER A 47 7.34 -6.67 4.46
C SER A 47 7.38 -7.27 5.88
N PHE A 48 6.27 -7.80 6.41
CA PHE A 48 6.25 -8.42 7.74
C PHE A 48 7.11 -9.68 7.87
N VAL A 49 7.39 -10.38 6.77
CA VAL A 49 8.26 -11.58 6.77
C VAL A 49 9.70 -11.25 6.35
N HIS A 50 10.03 -9.97 6.23
CA HIS A 50 11.36 -9.53 5.81
C HIS A 50 12.42 -9.91 6.87
N PRO A 51 13.56 -10.51 6.47
CA PRO A 51 14.60 -10.99 7.39
C PRO A 51 15.06 -9.93 8.39
N GLN A 52 15.14 -8.66 7.99
CA GLN A 52 15.54 -7.56 8.87
C GLN A 52 14.49 -7.25 9.95
N ILE A 53 13.21 -7.45 9.67
CA ILE A 53 12.11 -7.27 10.64
C ILE A 53 12.02 -8.50 11.55
N THR A 54 12.19 -9.69 10.99
CA THR A 54 12.20 -10.94 11.74
C THR A 54 13.53 -11.22 12.45
N ALA A 55 14.60 -10.47 12.25
CA ALA A 55 15.87 -10.68 12.96
C ALA A 55 15.87 -10.03 14.36
N HIS A 56 15.10 -8.95 14.55
CA HIS A 56 14.96 -8.22 15.81
C HIS A 56 13.60 -8.50 16.47
N ILE A 57 13.27 -9.79 16.66
CA ILE A 57 11.93 -10.22 17.09
C ILE A 57 11.60 -9.71 18.49
N ASN A 58 10.67 -8.76 18.55
CA ASN A 58 9.83 -8.55 19.72
C ASN A 58 8.37 -8.53 19.24
N ALA A 59 7.52 -9.43 19.76
CA ALA A 59 6.09 -9.48 19.45
C ALA A 59 5.41 -8.13 19.71
N PHE A 60 5.92 -7.36 20.68
CA PHE A 60 5.46 -6.01 20.96
C PHE A 60 5.60 -5.06 19.76
N ASN A 61 6.69 -5.16 18.98
CA ASN A 61 6.92 -4.29 17.82
C ASN A 61 5.92 -4.58 16.70
N TYR A 62 5.54 -5.84 16.47
CA TYR A 62 4.50 -6.19 15.50
C TYR A 62 3.14 -5.58 15.87
N VAL A 63 2.78 -5.65 17.16
CA VAL A 63 1.56 -5.01 17.67
C VAL A 63 1.61 -3.50 17.45
N LEU A 64 2.74 -2.86 17.75
CA LEU A 64 2.94 -1.43 17.49
C LEU A 64 2.83 -1.09 16.00
N THR A 65 3.42 -1.89 15.10
CA THR A 65 3.31 -1.68 13.65
C THR A 65 1.86 -1.76 13.18
N LEU A 66 1.09 -2.75 13.63
CA LEU A 66 -0.32 -2.88 13.28
C LEU A 66 -1.16 -1.72 13.81
N ILE A 67 -0.91 -1.28 15.06
CA ILE A 67 -1.56 -0.11 15.64
C ILE A 67 -1.23 1.16 14.84
N ALA A 68 0.04 1.36 14.46
CA ALA A 68 0.46 2.51 13.67
C ALA A 68 -0.21 2.54 12.28
N ILE A 69 -0.28 1.40 11.59
CA ILE A 69 -0.98 1.27 10.30
C ILE A 69 -2.49 1.57 10.48
N ALA A 70 -3.11 1.02 11.52
CA ALA A 70 -4.52 1.21 11.79
C ALA A 70 -4.87 2.69 12.08
N ILE A 71 -4.10 3.34 12.95
CA ILE A 71 -4.32 4.75 13.30
C ILE A 71 -4.07 5.65 12.10
N GLY A 72 -2.91 5.51 11.42
CA GLY A 72 -2.57 6.32 10.26
C GLY A 72 -3.57 6.15 9.11
N GLY A 73 -3.93 4.89 8.82
CA GLY A 73 -4.91 4.54 7.80
C GLY A 73 -6.31 5.08 8.12
N ALA A 74 -6.76 4.96 9.37
CA ALA A 74 -8.08 5.46 9.79
C ALA A 74 -8.19 6.98 9.70
N ILE A 75 -7.17 7.71 10.18
CA ILE A 75 -7.15 9.19 10.13
C ILE A 75 -7.14 9.66 8.68
N ALA A 76 -6.25 9.09 7.84
CA ALA A 76 -6.16 9.44 6.43
C ALA A 76 -7.47 9.14 5.67
N TRP A 77 -8.05 7.96 5.89
CA TRP A 77 -9.32 7.56 5.26
C TRP A 77 -10.47 8.47 5.65
N TRP A 78 -10.59 8.81 6.94
CA TRP A 78 -11.64 9.68 7.44
C TRP A 78 -11.51 11.10 6.86
N GLY A 79 -10.28 11.65 6.83
CA GLY A 79 -9.99 12.94 6.21
C GLY A 79 -10.36 12.96 4.73
N ALA A 80 -9.86 11.99 3.96
CA ALA A 80 -10.11 11.88 2.51
C ALA A 80 -11.61 11.77 2.16
N LYS A 81 -12.43 11.15 3.03
CA LYS A 81 -13.87 11.00 2.81
C LYS A 81 -14.67 12.27 3.10
N LYS A 82 -14.18 13.14 3.99
CA LYS A 82 -14.94 14.29 4.51
C LYS A 82 -14.63 15.61 3.79
N VAL A 83 -13.45 15.72 3.18
CA VAL A 83 -13.00 16.95 2.50
C VAL A 83 -13.81 17.19 1.22
N PRO A 84 -14.22 18.45 0.93
CA PRO A 84 -14.94 18.78 -0.30
C PRO A 84 -14.06 18.59 -1.54
N MET A 85 -14.67 18.29 -2.69
CA MET A 85 -13.93 18.09 -3.95
C MET A 85 -13.14 19.33 -4.41
N THR A 86 -13.55 20.53 -3.99
CA THR A 86 -12.82 21.79 -4.23
C THR A 86 -11.49 21.86 -3.49
N ALA A 87 -11.35 21.07 -2.42
CA ALA A 87 -10.19 21.02 -1.55
C ALA A 87 -9.30 19.79 -1.79
N MET A 88 -9.49 19.10 -2.91
CA MET A 88 -8.65 17.95 -3.26
C MET A 88 -7.19 18.32 -3.55
N PRO A 89 -6.83 19.46 -4.19
CA PRO A 89 -5.44 19.80 -4.50
C PRO A 89 -4.50 19.86 -3.29
N GLN A 90 -4.98 20.29 -2.12
CA GLN A 90 -4.18 20.34 -0.89
C GLN A 90 -4.15 19.03 -0.09
N MET A 91 -4.95 18.04 -0.48
CA MET A 91 -5.01 16.72 0.15
C MET A 91 -4.14 15.68 -0.57
N ILE A 92 -3.63 16.02 -1.76
CA ILE A 92 -2.64 15.24 -2.52
C ILE A 92 -1.28 15.42 -1.87
#